data_AF-A0A968R1L7-F1
#
_entry.id   AF-A0A968R1L7-F1
#
_cell.length_a   1.000
_cell.length_b   1.000
_cell.length_c   1.000
_cell.angle_alpha   90.00
_cell.angle_beta   90.00
_cell.angle_gamma   90.00
#
_symmetry.space_group_name_H-M   'P 1'
#
loop_
_entity.id
_entity.type
_entity.pdbx_description
1 polymer ?
#
loop_
_entity_poly.entity_id
_entity_poly.type
_entity_poly.pdbx_seq_one_letter_code
_entity_poly.pdbx_strand_id
1 'polypeptide(L)'
;MIINYFRKKSKISEIQGRLSAFAESLRQCCHHAEPAFIMLGEELQRVHGDATELARKTVDTIKMMSGECEQERVLDRVASLAKDALSELRNRQENVKTNLSSSNAMIQHLSGLYAICGALEKVAVLLRIVGLNMDIESARYDEFTAIFGFVTREIRILSEKVSQTITHIENDSRIAYAKQSAACREIEQDLVALEELSVKC
;
A
#
# COMPACT_ATOMS: atom_id res chain seq x y z
N MET A 1 -78.98 30.24 -64.84
CA MET A 1 -78.32 28.91 -64.79
C MET A 1 -76.86 28.91 -65.27
N ILE A 2 -76.49 29.70 -66.28
CA ILE A 2 -75.15 29.65 -66.92
C ILE A 2 -74.01 30.11 -65.99
N ILE A 3 -74.23 31.13 -65.15
CA ILE A 3 -73.18 31.71 -64.27
C ILE A 3 -72.69 30.72 -63.19
N ASN A 4 -73.59 29.87 -62.66
CA ASN A 4 -73.22 28.87 -61.66
C ASN A 4 -72.40 27.71 -62.25
N TYR A 5 -72.55 27.43 -63.55
CA TYR A 5 -71.79 26.39 -64.24
C TYR A 5 -70.32 26.80 -64.45
N PHE A 6 -70.08 28.06 -64.85
CA PHE A 6 -68.72 28.60 -65.00
C PHE A 6 -67.99 28.74 -63.65
N ARG A 7 -68.69 29.17 -62.60
CA ARG A 7 -68.11 29.27 -61.25
C ARG A 7 -67.72 27.91 -60.66
N LYS A 8 -68.50 26.85 -60.94
CA LYS A 8 -68.19 25.48 -60.52
C LYS A 8 -67.02 24.89 -61.30
N LYS A 9 -66.93 25.17 -62.61
CA LYS A 9 -65.81 24.76 -63.48
C LYS A 9 -64.48 25.41 -63.09
N SER A 10 -64.51 26.69 -62.70
CA SER A 10 -63.36 27.44 -62.20
C SER A 10 -62.84 26.92 -60.85
N LYS A 11 -63.72 26.60 -59.90
CA LYS A 11 -63.31 25.98 -58.62
C LYS A 11 -62.71 24.59 -58.78
N ILE A 12 -63.22 23.79 -59.73
CA ILE A 12 -62.67 22.46 -60.02
C ILE A 12 -61.27 22.58 -60.62
N SER A 13 -61.02 23.50 -61.55
CA SER A 13 -59.67 23.67 -62.11
C SER A 13 -58.68 24.21 -61.08
N GLU A 14 -59.13 25.05 -60.15
CA GLU A 14 -58.30 25.57 -59.06
C GLU A 14 -57.89 24.48 -58.06
N ILE A 15 -58.84 23.62 -57.65
CA ILE A 15 -58.54 22.46 -56.80
C ILE A 15 -57.60 21.49 -57.52
N GLN A 16 -57.84 21.24 -58.81
CA GLN A 16 -57.00 20.35 -59.62
C GLN A 16 -55.57 20.89 -59.75
N GLY A 17 -55.41 22.20 -59.94
CA GLY A 17 -54.09 22.86 -59.94
C GLY A 17 -53.37 22.76 -58.59
N ARG A 18 -54.08 22.94 -57.48
CA ARG A 18 -53.51 22.78 -56.12
C ARG A 18 -53.15 21.32 -55.82
N LEU A 19 -53.94 20.36 -56.27
CA LEU A 19 -53.66 18.94 -56.09
C LEU A 19 -52.42 18.52 -56.89
N SER A 20 -52.29 19.00 -58.13
CA SER A 20 -51.10 18.76 -58.95
C SER A 20 -49.85 19.41 -58.33
N ALA A 21 -49.94 20.65 -57.84
CA ALA A 21 -48.82 21.30 -57.15
C ALA A 21 -48.41 20.55 -55.88
N PHE A 22 -49.38 20.07 -55.09
CA PHE A 22 -49.12 19.27 -53.89
C PHE A 22 -48.49 17.91 -54.24
N ALA A 23 -49.00 17.22 -55.27
CA ALA A 23 -48.42 15.97 -55.75
C ALA A 23 -46.97 16.16 -56.24
N GLU A 24 -46.68 17.29 -56.88
CA GLU A 24 -45.34 17.62 -57.34
C GLU A 24 -44.40 17.93 -56.17
N SER A 25 -44.85 18.72 -55.18
CA SER A 25 -44.07 18.96 -53.96
C SER A 25 -43.81 17.68 -53.17
N LEU A 26 -44.80 16.77 -53.11
CA LEU A 26 -44.62 15.46 -52.47
C LEU A 26 -43.60 14.61 -53.22
N ARG A 27 -43.67 14.56 -54.56
CA ARG A 27 -42.66 13.89 -55.38
C ARG A 27 -41.26 14.47 -55.18
N GLN A 28 -41.14 15.79 -55.14
CA GLN A 28 -39.85 16.45 -54.97
C GLN A 28 -39.26 16.21 -53.57
N CYS A 29 -40.12 16.14 -52.55
CA CYS A 29 -39.75 15.78 -51.18
C CYS A 29 -39.32 14.31 -51.10
N CYS A 30 -40.08 13.37 -51.69
CA CYS A 30 -39.69 11.97 -51.77
C CYS A 30 -38.37 11.79 -52.53
N HIS A 31 -38.16 12.50 -53.64
CA HIS A 31 -36.94 12.44 -54.43
C HIS A 31 -35.71 12.98 -53.67
N HIS A 32 -35.89 13.94 -52.75
CA HIS A 32 -34.80 14.42 -51.90
C HIS A 32 -34.55 13.53 -50.67
N ALA A 33 -35.61 12.92 -50.13
CA ALA A 33 -35.51 12.05 -48.95
C ALA A 33 -34.88 10.69 -49.29
N GLU A 34 -35.13 10.17 -50.49
CA GLU A 34 -34.64 8.85 -50.92
C GLU A 34 -33.10 8.74 -50.90
N PRO A 35 -32.31 9.66 -51.50
CA PRO A 35 -30.85 9.62 -51.41
C PRO A 35 -30.32 9.68 -49.96
N ALA A 36 -30.96 10.49 -49.11
CA ALA A 36 -30.57 10.60 -47.70
C ALA A 36 -30.84 9.30 -46.92
N PHE A 37 -31.97 8.62 -47.20
CA PHE A 37 -32.28 7.32 -46.61
C PHE A 37 -31.30 6.23 -47.07
N ILE A 38 -30.92 6.23 -48.36
CA ILE A 38 -29.92 5.29 -48.89
C ILE A 38 -28.57 5.52 -48.22
N MET A 39 -28.10 6.77 -48.15
CA MET A 39 -26.84 7.10 -47.45
C MET A 39 -26.86 6.66 -45.98
N LEU A 40 -27.95 6.91 -45.27
CA LEU A 40 -28.09 6.49 -43.87
C LEU A 40 -28.03 4.96 -43.74
N GLY A 41 -28.65 4.23 -44.66
CA GLY A 41 -28.57 2.77 -44.72
C GLY A 41 -27.14 2.26 -44.95
N GLU A 42 -26.41 2.88 -45.87
CA GLU A 42 -25.01 2.55 -46.16
C GLU A 42 -24.09 2.84 -44.96
N GLU A 43 -24.28 3.97 -44.28
CA GLU A 43 -23.53 4.32 -43.07
C GLU A 43 -23.81 3.35 -41.92
N LEU A 44 -25.08 3.01 -41.69
CA LEU A 44 -25.46 2.06 -40.64
C LEU A 44 -24.87 0.67 -40.90
N GLN A 45 -24.88 0.22 -42.16
CA GLN A 45 -24.29 -1.04 -42.56
C GLN A 45 -22.76 -1.04 -42.40
N ARG A 46 -22.10 0.09 -42.67
CA ARG A 46 -20.66 0.28 -42.40
C ARG A 46 -20.36 0.19 -40.90
N VAL A 47 -21.08 0.94 -40.06
CA VAL A 47 -20.90 0.92 -38.60
C VAL A 47 -21.10 -0.48 -38.04
N HIS A 48 -22.11 -1.21 -38.52
CA HIS A 48 -22.34 -2.60 -38.12
C HIS A 48 -21.18 -3.52 -38.54
N GLY A 49 -20.65 -3.33 -39.76
CA GLY A 49 -19.48 -4.05 -40.26
C GLY A 49 -18.26 -3.80 -39.38
N ASP A 50 -17.95 -2.54 -39.10
CA ASP A 50 -16.81 -2.13 -38.27
C ASP A 50 -16.94 -2.66 -36.83
N ALA A 51 -18.13 -2.61 -36.23
CA ALA A 51 -18.39 -3.15 -34.91
C ALA A 51 -18.22 -4.68 -34.85
N THR A 52 -18.68 -5.38 -35.90
CA THR A 52 -18.50 -6.84 -36.01
C THR A 52 -17.03 -7.20 -36.19
N GLU A 53 -16.29 -6.45 -36.99
CA GLU A 53 -14.86 -6.66 -37.19
C GLU A 53 -14.07 -6.40 -35.90
N LEU A 54 -14.40 -5.32 -35.17
CA LEU A 54 -13.78 -4.99 -33.90
C LEU A 54 -14.06 -6.07 -32.83
N ALA A 55 -15.30 -6.56 -32.76
CA ALA A 55 -15.66 -7.67 -31.87
C ALA A 55 -14.85 -8.92 -32.22
N ARG A 56 -14.73 -9.26 -33.51
CA ARG A 56 -13.91 -10.39 -33.97
C ARG A 56 -12.43 -10.21 -33.60
N LYS A 57 -11.83 -9.05 -33.88
CA LYS A 57 -10.43 -8.76 -33.54
C LYS A 57 -10.17 -8.83 -32.03
N THR A 58 -11.13 -8.38 -31.21
CA THR A 58 -11.06 -8.48 -29.75
C THR A 58 -11.06 -9.93 -29.31
N VAL A 59 -11.98 -10.74 -29.84
CA VAL A 59 -12.04 -12.18 -29.56
C VAL A 59 -10.76 -12.89 -30.02
N ASP A 60 -10.25 -12.57 -31.22
CA ASP A 60 -9.04 -13.19 -31.76
C ASP A 60 -7.80 -12.79 -30.95
N THR A 61 -7.70 -11.53 -30.52
CA THR A 61 -6.61 -11.05 -29.64
C THR A 61 -6.67 -11.75 -28.29
N ILE A 62 -7.86 -11.89 -27.70
CA ILE A 62 -8.06 -12.66 -26.47
C ILE A 62 -7.62 -14.11 -26.69
N LYS A 63 -8.00 -14.76 -27.79
CA LYS A 63 -7.58 -16.13 -28.14
C LYS A 63 -6.06 -16.27 -28.31
N MET A 64 -5.42 -15.31 -29.00
CA MET A 64 -3.96 -15.30 -29.17
C MET A 64 -3.22 -15.09 -27.85
N MET A 65 -3.76 -14.25 -26.95
CA MET A 65 -3.21 -14.03 -25.61
C MET A 65 -3.43 -15.22 -24.66
N SER A 66 -4.55 -15.94 -24.82
CA SER A 66 -4.92 -17.04 -23.93
C SER A 66 -4.34 -18.39 -24.35
N GLY A 67 -3.84 -18.52 -25.58
CA GLY A 67 -3.50 -19.82 -26.16
C GLY A 67 -4.78 -20.66 -26.34
N GLU A 68 -4.82 -21.49 -27.36
CA GLU A 68 -6.01 -22.27 -27.73
C GLU A 68 -6.41 -23.30 -26.65
N CYS A 69 -7.06 -22.88 -25.55
CA CYS A 69 -7.92 -23.72 -24.67
C CYS A 69 -8.51 -23.04 -23.41
N GLU A 70 -8.18 -21.79 -23.06
CA GLU A 70 -8.28 -21.35 -21.64
C GLU A 70 -9.12 -20.08 -21.38
N GLN A 71 -10.20 -19.85 -22.12
CA GLN A 71 -11.03 -18.65 -21.96
C GLN A 71 -11.65 -18.48 -20.56
N GLU A 72 -12.04 -19.57 -19.89
CA GLU A 72 -12.47 -19.56 -18.47
C GLU A 72 -11.28 -19.53 -17.49
N ARG A 73 -10.15 -20.14 -17.86
CA ARG A 73 -9.04 -20.37 -16.94
C ARG A 73 -8.14 -19.16 -16.74
N VAL A 74 -8.06 -18.19 -17.65
CA VAL A 74 -7.22 -16.99 -17.45
C VAL A 74 -7.76 -16.12 -16.31
N LEU A 75 -9.07 -15.85 -16.27
CA LEU A 75 -9.67 -15.08 -15.17
C LEU A 75 -9.59 -15.85 -13.85
N ASP A 76 -9.85 -17.16 -13.87
CA ASP A 76 -9.69 -18.02 -12.69
C ASP A 76 -8.23 -18.06 -12.21
N ARG A 77 -7.26 -18.04 -13.13
CA ARG A 77 -5.84 -18.02 -12.80
C ARG A 77 -5.39 -16.67 -12.25
N VAL A 78 -5.92 -15.56 -12.78
CA VAL A 78 -5.70 -14.23 -12.21
C VAL A 78 -6.33 -14.13 -10.82
N ALA A 79 -7.54 -14.64 -10.64
CA ALA A 79 -8.21 -14.70 -9.33
C ALA A 79 -7.44 -15.59 -8.33
N SER A 80 -6.93 -16.74 -8.77
CA SER A 80 -6.08 -17.61 -7.95
C SER A 80 -4.78 -16.91 -7.56
N LEU A 81 -4.08 -16.28 -8.52
CA LEU A 81 -2.85 -15.52 -8.24
C LEU A 81 -3.10 -14.37 -7.27
N ALA A 82 -4.21 -13.64 -7.42
CA ALA A 82 -4.59 -12.58 -6.49
C ALA A 82 -4.87 -13.13 -5.08
N LYS A 83 -5.56 -14.28 -4.99
CA LYS A 83 -5.84 -14.95 -3.72
C LYS A 83 -4.56 -15.46 -3.05
N ASP A 84 -3.64 -16.06 -3.81
CA ASP A 84 -2.37 -16.55 -3.31
C ASP A 84 -1.48 -15.39 -2.85
N ALA A 85 -1.43 -14.30 -3.62
CA ALA A 85 -0.71 -13.08 -3.24
C ALA A 85 -1.29 -12.44 -1.95
N LEU A 86 -2.63 -12.40 -1.81
CA LEU A 86 -3.27 -11.91 -0.60
C LEU A 86 -2.99 -12.81 0.60
N SER A 87 -2.99 -14.14 0.40
CA SER A 87 -2.65 -15.10 1.45
C SER A 87 -1.19 -14.95 1.90
N GLU A 88 -0.26 -14.80 0.95
CA GLU A 88 1.15 -14.56 1.25
C GLU A 88 1.33 -13.22 1.98
N LEU A 89 0.64 -12.16 1.54
CA LEU A 89 0.68 -10.86 2.21
C LEU A 89 0.22 -10.96 3.68
N ARG A 90 -0.88 -11.67 3.95
CA ARG A 90 -1.39 -11.90 5.32
C ARG A 90 -0.38 -12.68 6.17
N ASN A 91 0.22 -13.73 5.61
CA ASN A 91 1.28 -14.47 6.31
C ASN A 91 2.48 -13.58 6.61
N ARG A 92 2.87 -12.70 5.68
CA ARG A 92 3.96 -11.73 5.90
C ARG A 92 3.61 -10.72 6.98
N GLN A 93 2.39 -10.19 6.99
CA GLN A 93 1.91 -9.29 8.05
C GLN A 93 1.98 -9.97 9.43
N GLU A 94 1.56 -11.23 9.55
CA GLU A 94 1.62 -11.98 10.81
C GLU A 94 3.07 -12.23 11.28
N ASN A 95 3.96 -12.56 10.34
CA ASN A 95 5.39 -12.68 10.63
C ASN A 95 5.99 -11.36 11.11
N VAL A 96 5.60 -10.22 10.50
CA VAL A 96 6.04 -8.90 10.93
C VAL A 96 5.53 -8.57 12.33
N LYS A 97 4.26 -8.87 12.66
CA LYS A 97 3.71 -8.72 14.02
C LYS A 97 4.49 -9.54 15.05
N THR A 98 4.82 -10.78 14.71
CA THR A 98 5.61 -11.67 15.59
C THR A 98 7.02 -11.11 15.83
N ASN A 99 7.68 -10.62 14.78
CA ASN A 99 9.00 -10.00 14.89
C ASN A 99 8.95 -8.71 15.70
N LEU A 100 7.91 -7.90 15.54
CA LEU A 100 7.68 -6.69 16.31
C LEU A 100 7.49 -7.01 17.81
N SER A 101 6.73 -8.05 18.15
CA SER A 101 6.61 -8.52 19.53
C SER A 101 7.97 -8.92 20.12
N SER A 102 8.81 -9.59 19.33
CA SER A 102 10.17 -9.95 19.76
C SER A 102 11.06 -8.73 19.98
N SER A 103 10.91 -7.72 19.12
CA SER A 103 11.61 -6.43 19.24
C SER A 103 11.18 -5.67 20.51
N ASN A 104 9.89 -5.67 20.83
CA ASN A 104 9.37 -5.11 22.08
C ASN A 104 9.88 -5.83 23.33
N ALA A 105 10.03 -7.16 23.27
CA ALA A 105 10.67 -7.91 24.35
C ALA A 105 12.15 -7.50 24.54
N MET A 106 12.89 -7.26 23.45
CA MET A 106 14.27 -6.75 23.53
C MET A 106 14.35 -5.38 24.20
N ILE A 107 13.39 -4.49 23.93
CA ILE A 107 13.27 -3.19 24.62
C ILE A 107 13.09 -3.39 26.13
N GLN A 108 12.26 -4.36 26.55
CA GLN A 108 12.10 -4.69 27.96
C GLN A 108 13.39 -5.26 28.58
N HIS A 109 14.11 -6.14 27.87
CA HIS A 109 15.40 -6.65 28.35
C HIS A 109 16.45 -5.54 28.51
N LEU A 110 16.50 -4.57 27.59
CA LEU A 110 17.36 -3.39 27.72
C LEU A 110 16.98 -2.56 28.96
N SER A 111 15.69 -2.42 29.27
CA SER A 111 15.25 -1.76 30.50
C SER A 111 15.67 -2.53 31.77
N GLY A 112 15.62 -3.86 31.74
CA GLY A 112 16.12 -4.71 32.83
C GLY A 112 17.63 -4.60 33.02
N LEU A 113 18.38 -4.45 31.93
CA LEU A 113 19.83 -4.25 31.96
C LEU A 113 20.20 -2.94 32.68
N TYR A 114 19.44 -1.85 32.48
CA TYR A 114 19.62 -0.61 33.24
C TYR A 114 19.48 -0.80 34.76
N ALA A 115 18.49 -1.58 35.20
CA ALA A 115 18.31 -1.86 36.62
C ALA A 115 19.51 -2.62 37.20
N ILE A 116 20.09 -3.56 36.44
CA ILE A 116 21.29 -4.31 36.82
C ILE A 116 22.51 -3.38 36.86
N CYS A 117 22.69 -2.49 35.87
CA CYS A 117 23.74 -1.48 35.85
C CYS A 117 23.72 -0.61 37.12
N GLY A 118 22.55 -0.14 37.55
CA GLY A 118 22.42 0.63 38.78
C GLY A 118 22.76 -0.17 40.06
N ALA A 119 22.54 -1.49 40.06
CA ALA A 119 22.99 -2.35 41.16
C ALA A 119 24.51 -2.54 41.16
N LEU A 120 25.11 -2.75 39.99
CA LEU A 120 26.56 -2.89 39.83
C LEU A 120 27.31 -1.60 40.17
N GLU A 121 26.73 -0.44 39.88
CA GLU A 121 27.32 0.86 40.24
C GLU A 121 27.44 0.99 41.76
N LYS A 122 26.40 0.60 42.51
CA LYS A 122 26.44 0.54 43.97
C LYS A 122 27.55 -0.38 44.47
N VAL A 123 27.72 -1.55 43.84
CA VAL A 123 28.82 -2.48 44.17
C VAL A 123 30.18 -1.84 43.92
N ALA A 124 30.36 -1.14 42.80
CA ALA A 124 31.61 -0.44 42.49
C ALA A 124 31.93 0.64 43.53
N VAL A 125 30.92 1.43 43.95
CA VAL A 125 31.07 2.43 45.01
C VAL A 125 31.44 1.78 46.34
N LEU A 126 30.79 0.69 46.72
CA LEU A 126 31.12 -0.04 47.94
C LEU A 126 32.54 -0.60 47.92
N LEU A 127 32.99 -1.19 46.81
CA LEU A 127 34.37 -1.64 46.65
C LEU A 127 35.35 -0.49 46.81
N ARG A 128 35.06 0.68 46.24
CA ARG A 128 35.91 1.87 46.37
C ARG A 128 36.00 2.36 47.82
N ILE A 129 34.90 2.31 48.58
CA ILE A 129 34.89 2.65 50.01
C ILE A 129 35.70 1.65 50.81
N VAL A 130 35.53 0.34 50.55
CA VAL A 130 36.31 -0.72 51.21
C VAL A 130 37.80 -0.54 50.95
N GLY A 131 38.19 -0.29 49.69
CA GLY A 131 39.57 0.02 49.35
C GLY A 131 40.09 1.24 50.09
N LEU A 132 39.35 2.35 50.10
CA LEU A 132 39.76 3.55 50.83
C LEU A 132 39.94 3.30 52.34
N ASN A 133 39.04 2.55 52.96
CA ASN A 133 39.14 2.21 54.37
C ASN A 133 40.36 1.32 54.65
N MET A 134 40.67 0.37 53.76
CA MET A 134 41.87 -0.45 53.84
C MET A 134 43.13 0.41 53.71
N ASP A 135 43.20 1.34 52.76
CA ASP A 135 44.33 2.27 52.62
C ASP A 135 44.55 3.10 53.89
N ILE A 136 43.47 3.64 54.48
CA ILE A 136 43.55 4.43 55.72
C ILE A 136 44.05 3.58 56.89
N GLU A 137 43.56 2.35 57.03
CA GLU A 137 43.94 1.49 58.15
C GLU A 137 45.36 0.93 57.98
N SER A 138 45.74 0.56 56.75
CA SER A 138 47.11 0.16 56.42
C SER A 138 48.11 1.28 56.66
N ALA A 139 47.75 2.54 56.39
CA ALA A 139 48.63 3.68 56.66
C ALA A 139 48.90 3.92 58.17
N ARG A 140 48.12 3.31 59.06
CA ARG A 140 48.35 3.37 60.52
C ARG A 140 49.41 2.39 61.01
N TYR A 141 49.73 1.36 60.23
CA TYR A 141 50.67 0.31 60.61
C TYR A 141 51.49 -0.15 59.39
N ASP A 142 52.80 0.13 59.41
CA ASP A 142 53.71 -0.20 58.30
C ASP A 142 53.66 -1.69 57.89
N GLU A 143 53.45 -2.58 58.86
CA GLU A 143 53.34 -4.03 58.67
C GLU A 143 52.12 -4.43 57.83
N PHE A 144 51.01 -3.69 57.95
CA PHE A 144 49.79 -3.91 57.16
C PHE A 144 49.83 -3.24 55.79
N THR A 145 50.66 -2.22 55.59
CA THR A 145 50.88 -1.62 54.27
C THR A 145 51.52 -2.62 53.29
N ALA A 146 52.50 -3.40 53.76
CA ALA A 146 53.16 -4.42 52.94
C ALA A 146 52.21 -5.56 52.52
N ILE A 147 51.23 -5.91 53.36
CA ILE A 147 50.32 -7.05 53.15
C ILE A 147 49.08 -6.62 52.35
N PHE A 148 48.47 -5.49 52.70
CA PHE A 148 47.18 -5.07 52.12
C PHE A 148 47.31 -4.04 51.00
N GLY A 149 48.45 -3.38 50.83
CA GLY A 149 48.62 -2.35 49.78
C GLY A 149 48.39 -2.88 48.36
N PHE A 150 48.73 -4.14 48.10
CA PHE A 150 48.40 -4.81 46.83
C PHE A 150 46.88 -5.02 46.69
N VAL A 151 46.23 -5.53 47.73
CA VAL A 151 44.78 -5.80 47.74
C VAL A 151 43.99 -4.51 47.53
N THR A 152 44.37 -3.42 48.19
CA THR A 152 43.69 -2.13 48.04
C THR A 152 43.82 -1.58 46.62
N ARG A 153 45.01 -1.70 46.01
CA ARG A 153 45.23 -1.31 44.62
C ARG A 153 44.33 -2.11 43.68
N GLU A 154 44.25 -3.43 43.84
CA GLU A 154 43.42 -4.29 42.99
C GLU A 154 41.93 -3.99 43.17
N ILE A 155 41.45 -3.75 44.40
CA ILE A 155 40.06 -3.35 44.67
C ILE A 155 39.73 -2.02 43.97
N ARG A 156 40.65 -1.05 44.01
CA ARG A 156 40.47 0.24 43.35
C ARG A 156 40.40 0.09 41.83
N ILE A 157 41.33 -0.65 41.23
CA ILE A 157 41.34 -0.95 39.78
C ILE A 157 40.04 -1.66 39.38
N LEU A 158 39.59 -2.65 40.17
CA LEU A 158 38.35 -3.37 39.91
C LEU A 158 37.13 -2.43 39.97
N SER A 159 37.03 -1.58 40.99
CA SER A 159 35.92 -0.62 41.11
C SER A 159 35.84 0.34 39.92
N GLU A 160 37.00 0.78 39.42
CA GLU A 160 37.09 1.67 38.27
C GLU A 160 36.71 0.96 36.97
N LYS A 161 37.22 -0.26 36.74
CA LYS A 161 36.84 -1.09 35.58
C LYS A 161 35.35 -1.41 35.56
N VAL A 162 34.75 -1.73 36.71
CA VAL A 162 33.31 -1.98 36.82
C VAL A 162 32.54 -0.71 36.44
N SER A 163 32.93 0.46 36.97
CA SER A 163 32.28 1.75 36.67
C SER A 163 32.36 2.12 35.19
N GLN A 164 33.53 1.95 34.57
CA GLN A 164 33.73 2.18 33.13
C GLN A 164 32.86 1.23 32.29
N THR A 165 32.84 -0.07 32.64
CA THR A 165 32.04 -1.07 31.94
C THR A 165 30.54 -0.76 32.03
N ILE A 166 30.05 -0.33 33.19
CA ILE A 166 28.65 0.10 33.36
C ILE A 166 28.35 1.28 32.44
N THR A 167 29.22 2.30 32.40
CA THR A 167 29.04 3.48 31.55
C THR A 167 28.94 3.09 30.06
N HIS A 168 29.78 2.16 29.60
CA HIS A 168 29.71 1.63 28.25
C HIS A 168 28.39 0.90 27.98
N ILE A 169 27.98 0.00 28.88
CA ILE A 169 26.73 -0.75 28.77
C ILE A 169 25.54 0.20 28.73
N GLU A 170 25.50 1.22 29.58
CA GLU A 170 24.40 2.20 29.62
C GLU A 170 24.31 3.01 28.33
N ASN A 171 25.44 3.44 27.77
CA ASN A 171 25.44 4.17 26.52
C ASN A 171 25.00 3.30 25.34
N ASP A 172 25.52 2.08 25.25
CA ASP A 172 25.15 1.14 24.18
C ASP A 172 23.69 0.72 24.28
N SER A 173 23.19 0.46 25.49
CA SER A 173 21.79 0.16 25.77
C SER A 173 20.88 1.32 25.38
N ARG A 174 21.30 2.57 25.63
CA ARG A 174 20.55 3.77 25.26
C ARG A 174 20.41 3.90 23.75
N ILE A 175 21.52 3.69 23.04
CA ILE A 175 21.56 3.76 21.57
C ILE A 175 20.70 2.65 20.98
N ALA A 176 20.83 1.43 21.50
CA ALA A 176 20.01 0.29 21.07
C ALA A 176 18.52 0.56 21.32
N TYR A 177 18.15 1.02 22.51
CA TYR A 177 16.78 1.38 22.85
C TYR A 177 16.19 2.41 21.89
N ALA A 178 16.90 3.52 21.65
CA ALA A 178 16.42 4.59 20.77
C ALA A 178 16.20 4.09 19.32
N LYS A 179 17.15 3.31 18.79
CA LYS A 179 17.03 2.72 17.45
C LYS A 179 15.89 1.72 17.36
N GLN A 180 15.80 0.81 18.33
CA GLN A 180 14.78 -0.24 18.37
C GLN A 180 13.38 0.36 18.49
N SER A 181 13.20 1.35 19.38
CA SER A 181 11.93 2.02 19.60
C SER A 181 11.46 2.80 18.36
N ALA A 182 12.37 3.53 17.70
CA ALA A 182 12.06 4.24 16.46
C ALA A 182 11.62 3.26 15.35
N ALA A 183 12.38 2.19 15.13
CA ALA A 183 12.07 1.17 14.13
C ALA A 183 10.75 0.45 14.41
N CYS A 184 10.46 0.10 15.67
CA CYS A 184 9.19 -0.52 16.02
C CYS A 184 8.00 0.39 15.68
N ARG A 185 8.12 1.69 15.99
CA ARG A 185 7.06 2.66 15.72
C ARG A 185 6.80 2.84 14.22
N GLU A 186 7.85 2.88 13.41
CA GLU A 186 7.74 2.98 11.95
C GLU A 186 7.06 1.72 11.38
N ILE A 187 7.51 0.53 11.80
CA ILE A 187 6.91 -0.75 11.38
C ILE A 187 5.44 -0.84 11.80
N GLU A 188 5.07 -0.39 13.00
CA GLU A 188 3.68 -0.35 13.46
C GLU A 188 2.81 0.53 12.56
N GLN A 189 3.31 1.71 12.18
CA GLN A 189 2.59 2.63 11.30
C GLN A 189 2.39 2.05 9.90
N ASP A 190 3.45 1.47 9.33
CA ASP A 190 3.39 0.82 8.02
C ASP A 190 2.43 -0.36 8.03
N LEU A 191 2.41 -1.14 9.11
CA LEU A 191 1.55 -2.30 9.24
C LEU A 191 0.07 -1.91 9.33
N VAL A 192 -0.27 -0.84 10.07
CA VAL A 192 -1.62 -0.27 10.10
C VAL A 192 -2.05 0.21 8.71
N ALA A 193 -1.18 0.93 7.99
CA ALA A 193 -1.48 1.36 6.63
C ALA A 193 -1.70 0.19 5.66
N LEU A 194 -0.93 -0.90 5.81
CA LEU A 194 -1.08 -2.12 5.03
C LEU A 194 -2.41 -2.84 5.33
N GLU A 195 -2.82 -2.88 6.60
CA GLU A 195 -4.11 -3.47 7.00
C GLU A 195 -5.29 -2.68 6.41
N GLU A 196 -5.25 -1.35 6.44
CA GLU A 196 -6.29 -0.50 5.84
C GLU A 196 -6.43 -0.71 4.33
N LEU A 197 -5.33 -0.95 3.62
CA LEU A 197 -5.34 -1.27 2.19
C LEU A 197 -5.92 -2.67 1.94
N SER A 198 -5.64 -3.63 2.81
CA SER A 198 -6.14 -5.01 2.69
C SER A 198 -7.64 -5.17 2.94
N VAL A 199 -8.26 -4.22 3.66
CA VAL A 199 -9.71 -4.21 3.96
C VAL A 199 -10.53 -3.53 2.85
N LYS A 200 -9.88 -2.69 2.02
CA LYS A 200 -10.54 -1.95 0.93
C LYS A 200 -10.55 -2.69 -0.42
N CYS A 201 -9.76 -3.74 -0.57
CA CYS A 201 -9.74 -4.64 -1.74
C CYS A 201 -10.62 -5.86 -1.50
#